data_AF-A0A530LBM9-F1
#
_entry.id   AF-A0A530LBM9-F1
#
_cell.length_a   1.000
_cell.length_b   1.000
_cell.length_c   1.000
_cell.angle_alpha   90.00
_cell.angle_beta   90.00
_cell.angle_gamma   90.00
#
_symmetry.space_group_name_H-M   'P 1'
#
loop_
_entity.id
_entity.type
_entity.pdbx_description
1 polymer ?
#
loop_
_entity_poly.entity_id
_entity_poly.type
_entity_poly.pdbx_seq_one_letter_code
_entity_poly.pdbx_strand_id
1 'polypeptide(L)'
;VYANGAGSKPRDDVRARGLLAQAARQNYDTAQIDLATWMIEGRGGARDLKSGFNWMKQAAEGGNVAAQNRLAKLYMNGIGTDPDLILAGAWYVVARRAGLIDQEMDDFLQGLTDEQTQQALQRANRLP
;
A
#
# COMPACT_ATOMS: atom_id res chain seq x y z
N VAL A 1 20.24 7.79 -3.34
CA VAL A 1 21.17 8.95 -3.49
C VAL A 1 20.49 10.27 -3.17
N TYR A 2 19.47 10.73 -3.91
CA TYR A 2 18.80 12.02 -3.63
C TYR A 2 17.83 12.03 -2.43
N ALA A 3 17.18 10.90 -2.11
CA ALA A 3 16.27 10.80 -0.97
C ALA A 3 16.96 10.90 0.40
N ASN A 4 18.20 10.40 0.49
CA ASN A 4 18.93 10.28 1.75
C ASN A 4 20.17 11.20 1.81
N GLY A 5 20.56 11.82 0.69
CA GLY A 5 21.84 12.50 0.54
C GLY A 5 23.02 11.52 0.61
N ALA A 6 23.65 11.20 -0.51
CA ALA A 6 24.87 10.38 -0.52
C ALA A 6 25.80 10.84 -1.65
N GLY A 7 27.09 11.01 -1.35
CA GLY A 7 28.13 11.42 -2.30
C GLY A 7 27.86 12.79 -2.91
N SER A 8 28.35 13.86 -2.27
CA SER A 8 28.36 15.28 -2.73
C SER A 8 27.06 15.86 -3.32
N LYS A 9 25.94 15.14 -3.30
CA LYS A 9 24.65 15.54 -3.84
C LYS A 9 23.71 15.87 -2.67
N PRO A 10 23.18 17.09 -2.60
CA PRO A 10 22.25 17.47 -1.55
C PRO A 10 20.96 16.64 -1.65
N ARG A 11 20.27 16.49 -0.51
CA ARG A 11 18.94 15.89 -0.47
C ARG A 11 18.01 16.70 -1.37
N ASP A 12 17.33 16.01 -2.28
CA ASP A 12 16.38 16.59 -3.22
C ASP A 12 15.19 15.64 -3.35
N ASP A 13 14.23 15.81 -2.47
CA ASP A 13 13.04 14.95 -2.42
C ASP A 13 12.15 15.13 -3.65
N VAL A 14 12.13 16.31 -4.29
CA VAL A 14 11.35 16.55 -5.51
C VAL A 14 11.91 15.70 -6.66
N ARG A 15 13.22 15.77 -6.87
CA ARG A 15 13.88 14.99 -7.92
C ARG A 15 13.86 13.49 -7.61
N ALA A 16 14.01 13.11 -6.34
CA ALA A 16 13.85 11.72 -5.90
C ALA A 16 12.43 11.18 -6.18
N ARG A 17 11.38 11.96 -5.88
CA ARG A 17 9.99 11.59 -6.19
C ARG A 17 9.77 11.43 -7.69
N GLY A 18 10.39 12.29 -8.50
CA GLY A 18 10.41 12.15 -9.96
C GLY A 18 11.02 10.84 -10.43
N LEU A 19 12.15 10.41 -9.85
CA LEU A 19 12.80 9.14 -10.16
C LEU A 19 11.96 7.93 -9.71
N LEU A 20 11.37 7.99 -8.51
CA LEU A 20 10.42 6.99 -8.04
C LEU A 20 9.26 6.84 -9.02
N ALA A 21 8.71 7.95 -9.54
CA ALA A 21 7.65 7.91 -10.55
C ALA A 21 8.10 7.30 -11.88
N GLN A 22 9.37 7.46 -12.28
CA GLN A 22 9.89 6.81 -13.49
C GLN A 22 10.07 5.29 -13.28
N ALA A 23 10.54 4.87 -12.11
CA ALA A 23 10.69 3.46 -11.77
C ALA A 23 9.32 2.77 -11.55
N ALA A 24 8.40 3.40 -10.83
CA ALA A 24 7.06 2.86 -10.60
C ALA A 24 6.31 2.55 -11.91
N ARG A 25 6.45 3.43 -12.93
CA ARG A 25 5.91 3.22 -14.29
C ARG A 25 6.56 2.07 -15.05
N GLN A 26 7.75 1.64 -14.65
CA GLN A 26 8.44 0.46 -15.18
C GLN A 26 8.14 -0.81 -14.37
N ASN A 27 7.11 -0.78 -13.52
CA ASN A 27 6.66 -1.89 -12.67
C ASN A 27 7.67 -2.34 -11.61
N TYR A 28 8.57 -1.45 -11.16
CA TYR A 28 9.35 -1.68 -9.95
C TYR A 28 8.43 -1.51 -8.72
N ASP A 29 8.02 -2.62 -8.13
CA ASP A 29 7.09 -2.69 -7.00
C ASP A 29 7.55 -1.87 -5.77
N THR A 30 8.83 -1.93 -5.43
CA THR A 30 9.44 -1.11 -4.36
C THR A 30 9.30 0.39 -4.64
N ALA A 31 9.47 0.81 -5.89
CA ALA A 31 9.27 2.20 -6.29
C ALA A 31 7.79 2.61 -6.27
N GLN A 32 6.86 1.70 -6.59
CA GLN A 32 5.42 1.95 -6.47
C GLN A 32 5.03 2.16 -5.00
N ILE A 33 5.54 1.33 -4.08
CA ILE A 33 5.28 1.45 -2.63
C ILE A 33 5.86 2.77 -2.08
N ASP A 34 7.10 3.09 -2.43
CA ASP A 34 7.75 4.32 -1.98
C ASP A 34 7.05 5.56 -2.54
N LEU A 35 6.70 5.55 -3.83
CA LEU A 35 5.97 6.64 -4.45
C LEU A 35 4.59 6.82 -3.81
N ALA A 36 3.86 5.72 -3.57
CA ALA A 36 2.58 5.74 -2.90
C ALA A 36 2.67 6.39 -1.52
N THR A 37 3.65 5.96 -0.71
CA THR A 37 3.91 6.50 0.62
C THR A 37 4.23 7.99 0.56
N TRP A 38 5.10 8.40 -0.36
CA TRP A 38 5.49 9.81 -0.51
C TRP A 38 4.35 10.71 -1.01
N MET A 39 3.47 10.19 -1.87
CA MET A 39 2.26 10.89 -2.29
C MET A 39 1.29 11.08 -1.13
N ILE A 40 1.13 10.07 -0.27
CA ILE A 40 0.26 10.14 0.92
C ILE A 40 0.81 11.15 1.93
N GLU A 41 2.13 11.12 2.17
CA GLU A 41 2.78 11.98 3.16
C GLU A 41 2.99 13.43 2.66
N GLY A 42 3.09 13.63 1.35
CA GLY A 42 3.46 14.92 0.74
C GLY A 42 4.97 15.14 0.70
N ARG A 43 5.75 14.06 0.60
CA ARG A 43 7.20 14.15 0.49
C ARG A 43 7.60 14.49 -0.95
N GLY A 44 8.46 15.49 -1.13
CA GLY A 44 8.93 15.90 -2.47
C GLY A 44 7.85 16.47 -3.39
N GLY A 45 6.72 16.95 -2.84
CA GLY A 45 5.61 17.55 -3.59
C GLY A 45 4.31 17.55 -2.79
N ALA A 46 3.23 18.08 -3.34
CA ALA A 46 1.93 18.09 -2.66
C ALA A 46 1.44 16.67 -2.30
N ARG A 47 0.62 16.58 -1.25
CA ARG A 47 -0.12 15.37 -0.91
C ARG A 47 -1.11 15.05 -2.03
N ASP A 48 -1.18 13.79 -2.39
CA ASP A 48 -2.16 13.24 -3.32
C ASP A 48 -2.54 11.84 -2.84
N LEU A 49 -3.51 11.79 -1.92
CA LEU A 49 -3.94 10.55 -1.29
C LEU A 49 -4.50 9.57 -2.32
N LYS A 50 -5.24 10.06 -3.32
CA LYS A 50 -5.89 9.23 -4.33
C LYS A 50 -4.87 8.58 -5.26
N SER A 51 -3.89 9.36 -5.75
CA SER A 51 -2.81 8.78 -6.55
C SER A 51 -1.92 7.85 -5.73
N GLY A 52 -1.63 8.20 -4.47
CA GLY A 52 -0.87 7.35 -3.57
C GLY A 52 -1.55 6.00 -3.33
N PHE A 53 -2.86 6.02 -3.06
CA PHE A 53 -3.68 4.83 -2.97
C PHE A 53 -3.61 3.96 -4.23
N ASN A 54 -3.76 4.56 -5.42
CA ASN A 54 -3.70 3.82 -6.67
C ASN A 54 -2.34 3.14 -6.92
N TRP A 55 -1.23 3.80 -6.57
CA TRP A 55 0.09 3.17 -6.68
C TRP A 55 0.29 2.03 -5.68
N MET A 56 -0.20 2.18 -4.45
CA MET A 56 -0.17 1.09 -3.46
C MET A 56 -1.01 -0.09 -3.94
N LYS A 57 -2.19 0.21 -4.52
CA LYS A 57 -3.08 -0.78 -5.10
C LYS A 57 -2.41 -1.56 -6.24
N GLN A 58 -1.77 -0.86 -7.17
CA GLN A 58 -1.04 -1.49 -8.26
C GLN A 58 0.08 -2.42 -7.77
N ALA A 59 0.83 -2.03 -6.73
CA ALA A 59 1.86 -2.89 -6.14
C ALA A 59 1.26 -4.13 -5.45
N ALA A 60 0.14 -3.98 -4.75
CA ALA A 60 -0.56 -5.09 -4.09
C ALA A 60 -1.14 -6.08 -5.09
N GLU A 61 -1.75 -5.58 -6.17
CA GLU A 61 -2.26 -6.38 -7.29
C GLU A 61 -1.13 -7.06 -8.07
N GLY A 62 0.08 -6.51 -8.04
CA GLY A 62 1.30 -7.16 -8.54
C GLY A 62 1.87 -8.26 -7.64
N GLY A 63 1.19 -8.60 -6.54
CA GLY A 63 1.59 -9.68 -5.63
C GLY A 63 2.58 -9.26 -4.54
N ASN A 64 2.91 -7.95 -4.40
CA ASN A 64 3.80 -7.52 -3.34
C ASN A 64 3.10 -7.58 -1.98
N VAL A 65 3.55 -8.49 -1.12
CA VAL A 65 2.94 -8.79 0.18
C VAL A 65 2.95 -7.59 1.13
N ALA A 66 4.02 -6.78 1.11
CA ALA A 66 4.08 -5.57 1.93
C ALA A 66 3.09 -4.51 1.44
N ALA A 67 2.88 -4.40 0.12
CA ALA A 67 1.86 -3.53 -0.45
C ALA A 67 0.45 -4.00 -0.11
N GLN A 68 0.17 -5.31 -0.12
CA GLN A 68 -1.12 -5.89 0.28
C GLN A 68 -1.48 -5.51 1.73
N ASN A 69 -0.53 -5.65 2.66
CA ASN A 69 -0.72 -5.24 4.06
C ASN A 69 -0.98 -3.73 4.18
N ARG A 70 -0.21 -2.90 3.47
CA ARG A 70 -0.39 -1.45 3.48
C ARG A 70 -1.72 -1.03 2.86
N LEU A 71 -2.12 -1.65 1.76
CA LEU A 71 -3.39 -1.36 1.09
C LEU A 71 -4.59 -1.69 1.99
N ALA A 72 -4.52 -2.79 2.74
CA ALA A 72 -5.53 -3.11 3.74
C ALA A 72 -5.67 -1.99 4.78
N LYS A 73 -4.55 -1.44 5.28
CA LYS A 73 -4.55 -0.28 6.19
C LYS A 73 -5.11 0.98 5.53
N LEU A 74 -4.90 1.20 4.23
CA LEU A 74 -5.49 2.33 3.50
C LEU A 74 -7.02 2.20 3.40
N TYR A 75 -7.53 1.02 3.08
CA TYR A 75 -8.97 0.74 3.07
C TYR A 75 -9.59 0.83 4.46
N MET A 76 -8.90 0.35 5.49
CA MET A 76 -9.37 0.45 6.87
C MET A 76 -9.57 1.91 7.30
N ASN A 77 -8.64 2.79 6.91
CA ASN A 77 -8.63 4.18 7.33
C ASN A 77 -9.27 5.16 6.31
N GLY A 78 -9.73 4.68 5.16
CA GLY A 78 -10.25 5.54 4.08
C GLY A 78 -9.21 6.52 3.53
N ILE A 79 -7.96 6.10 3.39
CA ILE A 79 -6.89 6.97 2.87
C ILE A 79 -6.85 6.87 1.35
N GLY A 80 -7.30 7.93 0.68
CA GLY A 80 -7.33 8.00 -0.79
C GLY A 80 -8.49 7.24 -1.45
N THR A 81 -9.35 6.65 -0.64
CA THR A 81 -10.59 5.95 -1.00
C THR A 81 -11.58 6.06 0.17
N ASP A 82 -12.85 5.74 -0.04
CA ASP A 82 -13.76 5.54 1.10
C ASP A 82 -13.34 4.29 1.91
N PRO A 83 -13.57 4.29 3.24
CA PRO A 83 -13.29 3.13 4.06
C PRO A 83 -14.07 1.89 3.60
N ASP A 84 -13.40 0.73 3.54
CA ASP A 84 -14.04 -0.55 3.23
C ASP A 84 -13.38 -1.67 4.06
N LEU A 85 -14.04 -2.06 5.16
CA LEU A 85 -13.55 -3.08 6.07
C LEU A 85 -13.50 -4.48 5.43
N ILE A 86 -14.39 -4.76 4.48
CA ILE A 86 -14.43 -6.05 3.80
C ILE A 86 -13.26 -6.18 2.83
N LEU A 87 -12.94 -5.12 2.07
CA LEU A 87 -11.75 -5.10 1.22
C LEU A 87 -10.46 -5.04 2.05
N ALA A 88 -10.43 -4.33 3.18
CA ALA A 88 -9.30 -4.36 4.10
C ALA A 88 -9.03 -5.79 4.60
N GLY A 89 -10.06 -6.47 5.09
CA GLY A 89 -9.97 -7.88 5.51
C GLY A 89 -9.57 -8.81 4.38
N ALA A 90 -10.08 -8.59 3.15
CA ALA A 90 -9.73 -9.39 2.00
C ALA A 90 -8.23 -9.30 1.67
N TRP A 91 -7.66 -8.09 1.64
CA TRP A 91 -6.23 -7.88 1.40
C TRP A 91 -5.35 -8.41 2.52
N TYR A 92 -5.77 -8.29 3.78
CA TYR A 92 -5.09 -8.93 4.90
C TYR A 92 -5.07 -10.46 4.81
N VAL A 93 -6.19 -11.07 4.41
CA VAL A 93 -6.24 -12.52 4.15
C VAL A 93 -5.24 -12.92 3.05
N VAL A 94 -5.13 -12.14 1.96
CA VAL A 94 -4.15 -12.41 0.90
C VAL A 94 -2.72 -12.30 1.43
N ALA A 95 -2.40 -11.23 2.15
CA ALA A 95 -1.06 -11.03 2.74
C ALA A 95 -0.70 -12.17 3.72
N ARG A 96 -1.64 -12.59 4.55
CA ARG A 96 -1.46 -13.72 5.50
C ARG A 96 -1.23 -15.04 4.78
N ARG A 97 -1.99 -15.32 3.71
CA ARG A 97 -1.80 -16.52 2.87
C ARG A 97 -0.43 -16.54 2.19
N ALA A 98 0.13 -15.36 1.91
CA ALA A 98 1.49 -15.21 1.40
C ALA A 98 2.57 -15.29 2.50
N GLY A 99 2.19 -15.59 3.74
CA GLY A 99 3.10 -15.83 4.86
C GLY A 99 3.44 -14.59 5.70
N LEU A 100 2.78 -13.45 5.47
CA LEU A 100 2.97 -12.28 6.33
C LEU A 100 2.34 -12.54 7.70
N ILE A 101 3.09 -12.21 8.75
CA ILE A 101 2.63 -12.18 10.13
C ILE A 101 2.73 -10.74 10.60
N ASP A 102 1.60 -10.16 10.99
CA ASP A 102 1.48 -8.78 11.47
C ASP A 102 0.40 -8.76 12.56
N GLN A 103 0.75 -8.27 13.75
CA GLN A 103 -0.17 -8.31 14.89
C GLN A 103 -1.43 -7.47 14.65
N GLU A 104 -1.30 -6.31 14.00
CA GLU A 104 -2.43 -5.41 13.71
C GLU A 104 -3.39 -6.08 12.71
N MET A 105 -2.84 -6.83 11.74
CA MET A 105 -3.63 -7.67 10.84
C MET A 105 -4.44 -8.71 11.62
N ASP A 106 -3.79 -9.46 12.51
CA ASP A 106 -4.45 -10.51 13.28
C ASP A 106 -5.52 -9.95 14.21
N ASP A 107 -5.23 -8.85 14.91
CA ASP A 107 -6.19 -8.15 15.76
C ASP A 107 -7.41 -7.65 14.95
N PHE A 108 -7.16 -7.06 13.78
CA PHE A 108 -8.23 -6.63 12.87
C PHE A 108 -9.12 -7.79 12.45
N LEU A 109 -8.52 -8.90 12.01
CA LEU A 109 -9.27 -10.06 11.49
C LEU A 109 -10.06 -10.75 12.60
N GLN A 110 -9.55 -10.80 13.83
CA GLN A 110 -10.28 -11.31 15.00
C GLN A 110 -11.44 -10.42 15.42
N GLY A 111 -11.37 -9.12 15.12
CA GLY A 111 -12.42 -8.15 15.41
C GLY A 111 -13.60 -8.16 14.43
N LEU A 112 -13.52 -8.90 13.32
CA LEU A 112 -14.61 -9.00 12.33
C LEU A 112 -15.73 -9.92 12.84
N THR A 113 -16.97 -9.60 12.48
CA THR A 113 -18.09 -10.55 12.68
C THR A 113 -17.94 -11.77 11.76
N ASP A 114 -18.67 -12.85 12.05
CA ASP A 114 -18.70 -14.04 11.19
C ASP A 114 -19.12 -13.69 9.75
N GLU A 115 -20.12 -12.83 9.59
CA GLU A 115 -20.59 -12.38 8.27
C GLU A 115 -19.49 -11.59 7.54
N GLN A 116 -18.85 -10.63 8.22
CA GLN A 116 -17.76 -9.84 7.64
C GLN A 116 -16.57 -10.72 7.26
N THR A 117 -16.24 -11.69 8.12
CA THR A 117 -15.18 -12.67 7.88
C THR A 117 -15.47 -13.50 6.63
N GLN A 118 -16.70 -14.02 6.49
CA GLN A 118 -17.10 -14.77 5.30
C GLN A 118 -17.02 -13.90 4.03
N GLN A 119 -17.51 -12.66 4.07
CA GLN A 119 -17.44 -11.74 2.94
C GLN A 119 -15.99 -11.40 2.58
N ALA A 120 -15.12 -11.12 3.56
CA ALA A 120 -13.71 -10.84 3.34
C ALA A 120 -12.98 -12.04 2.70
N LEU A 121 -13.25 -13.26 3.19
CA LEU A 121 -12.72 -14.50 2.59
C LEU A 121 -13.19 -14.69 1.14
N GLN A 122 -14.47 -14.45 0.85
CA GLN A 122 -15.00 -14.52 -0.52
C GLN A 122 -14.35 -13.49 -1.44
N ARG A 123 -14.16 -12.26 -0.97
CA ARG A 123 -13.46 -11.21 -1.73
C ARG A 123 -12.00 -11.55 -1.94
N ALA A 124 -11.30 -12.04 -0.92
CA ALA A 124 -9.89 -12.44 -1.00
C ALA A 124 -9.65 -13.50 -2.09
N ASN A 125 -10.58 -14.44 -2.26
CA ASN A 125 -10.49 -15.46 -3.31
C ASN A 125 -10.67 -14.93 -4.74
N ARG A 126 -11.06 -13.65 -4.91
CA ARG A 126 -11.24 -12.99 -6.21
C ARG A 126 -10.17 -11.92 -6.49
N LEU A 127 -9.30 -11.65 -5.52
CA LEU A 127 -8.17 -10.75 -5.71
C LEU A 127 -7.09 -11.46 -6.55
N PRO A 128 -6.31 -10.69 -7.35
CA PRO A 128 -5.29 -11.24 -8.24
C PRO A 128 -4.17 -12.00 -7.50
#